data_AF-C6ZQS2-F1
#
_entry.id   AF-C6ZQS2-F1
#
_cell.length_a   1.000
_cell.length_b   1.000
_cell.length_c   1.000
_cell.angle_alpha   90.00
_cell.angle_beta   90.00
_cell.angle_gamma   90.00
#
_symmetry.space_group_name_H-M   'P 1'
#
loop_
_entity.id
_entity.type
_entity.pdbx_description
1 polymer ?
#
loop_
_entity_poly.entity_id
_entity_poly.type
_entity_poly.pdbx_seq_one_letter_code
_entity_poly.pdbx_strand_id
1 'polypeptide(L)'
;MKQQTVCILLALILVSATYADALVFVYAKTCSSCKAYGAKSCGYGYIHSKGYVSCDGATAIRSCSDCQRRLGRCRSGAITECYIG
;
A
#
# COMPACT_ATOMS: atom_id res chain seq x y z
N MET A 1 -31.97 -24.40 -10.04
CA MET A 1 -30.94 -23.95 -11.02
C MET A 1 -30.65 -22.44 -10.95
N LYS A 2 -31.63 -21.54 -10.81
CA LYS A 2 -31.38 -20.07 -10.76
C LYS A 2 -30.57 -19.56 -9.55
N GLN A 3 -30.71 -20.17 -8.38
CA GLN A 3 -30.11 -19.65 -7.14
C GLN A 3 -28.60 -19.92 -7.02
N GLN A 4 -28.11 -21.05 -7.52
CA GLN A 4 -26.68 -21.38 -7.51
C GLN A 4 -25.86 -20.44 -8.40
N THR A 5 -26.40 -20.03 -9.55
CA THR A 5 -25.73 -19.11 -10.48
C THR A 5 -25.55 -17.72 -9.88
N VAL A 6 -26.54 -17.23 -9.12
CA VAL A 6 -26.46 -15.91 -8.45
C VAL A 6 -25.39 -15.91 -7.36
N CYS A 7 -25.29 -16.97 -6.56
CA CYS A 7 -24.27 -17.08 -5.52
C CYS A 7 -22.84 -17.12 -6.10
N ILE A 8 -22.65 -17.82 -7.23
CA ILE A 8 -21.35 -17.89 -7.91
C ILE A 8 -20.95 -16.53 -8.49
N LEU A 9 -21.90 -15.81 -9.10
CA LEU A 9 -21.66 -14.45 -9.61
C LEU A 9 -21.33 -13.47 -8.47
N LEU A 10 -22.04 -13.54 -7.34
CA LEU A 10 -21.75 -12.68 -6.19
C LEU A 10 -20.35 -12.95 -5.63
N ALA A 11 -19.95 -14.23 -5.52
CA ALA A 11 -18.63 -14.61 -5.05
C ALA A 11 -17.53 -14.10 -5.99
N LEU A 12 -17.73 -14.20 -7.31
CA LEU A 12 -16.78 -13.69 -8.30
C LEU A 12 -16.62 -12.16 -8.24
N ILE A 13 -17.71 -11.42 -8.00
CA ILE A 13 -17.69 -9.95 -7.84
C ILE A 13 -16.97 -9.54 -6.55
N LEU A 14 -17.22 -10.26 -5.45
CA LEU A 14 -16.57 -9.99 -4.16
C LEU A 14 -15.05 -10.27 -4.21
N VAL A 15 -14.62 -11.30 -4.95
CA VAL A 15 -13.20 -11.64 -5.11
C VAL A 15 -12.48 -10.70 -6.09
N SER A 16 -13.18 -10.11 -7.06
CA SER A 16 -12.54 -9.16 -8.00
C SER A 16 -12.35 -7.76 -7.41
N ALA A 17 -13.11 -7.38 -6.38
CA ALA A 17 -12.89 -6.13 -5.65
C ALA A 17 -11.59 -6.12 -4.83
N THR A 18 -10.98 -7.27 -4.55
CA THR A 18 -9.75 -7.38 -3.74
C THR A 18 -8.45 -7.25 -4.55
N TYR A 19 -8.53 -7.16 -5.88
CA TYR A 19 -7.36 -7.10 -6.78
C TYR A 19 -7.21 -5.76 -7.52
N ALA A 20 -7.85 -4.69 -7.03
CA ALA A 20 -7.36 -3.36 -7.39
C ALA A 20 -6.02 -3.19 -6.66
N ASP A 21 -4.91 -3.35 -7.39
CA ASP A 21 -3.56 -2.98 -6.95
C ASP A 21 -3.59 -1.50 -6.55
N ALA A 22 -3.94 -1.24 -5.29
CA ALA A 22 -3.94 0.10 -4.75
C ALA A 22 -2.50 0.60 -4.87
N LEU A 23 -2.29 1.69 -5.60
CA LEU A 23 -1.00 2.36 -5.60
C LEU A 23 -0.68 2.76 -4.15
N VAL A 24 0.23 2.00 -3.52
CA VAL A 24 0.67 2.27 -2.15
C VAL A 24 1.88 3.17 -2.19
N PHE A 25 1.70 4.39 -1.73
CA PHE A 25 2.80 5.32 -1.53
C PHE A 25 3.41 5.03 -0.16
N VAL A 26 4.69 4.64 -0.17
CA VAL A 26 5.42 4.26 1.04
C VAL A 26 6.29 5.43 1.48
N TYR A 27 6.28 5.71 2.77
CA TYR A 27 7.06 6.75 3.42
C TYR A 27 7.83 6.17 4.60
N ALA A 28 9.11 6.49 4.76
CA ALA A 28 9.93 6.00 5.86
C ALA A 28 10.77 7.10 6.51
N LYS A 29 11.29 6.91 7.73
CA LYS A 29 12.12 7.94 8.42
C LYS A 29 13.42 8.29 7.68
N THR A 30 14.01 7.31 7.00
CA THR A 30 15.30 7.49 6.32
C THR A 30 15.28 6.83 4.95
N CYS A 31 16.16 7.29 4.06
CA CYS A 31 16.32 6.67 2.75
C CYS A 31 16.88 5.23 2.85
N SER A 32 17.69 4.94 3.87
CA SER A 32 18.14 3.57 4.13
C SER A 32 16.97 2.63 4.44
N SER A 33 15.97 3.08 5.23
CA SER A 33 14.74 2.32 5.44
C SER A 33 13.95 2.13 4.14
N CYS A 34 13.83 3.16 3.30
CA CYS A 34 13.19 3.01 1.98
C CYS A 34 13.87 1.95 1.12
N LYS A 35 15.22 1.92 1.11
CA LYS A 35 16.00 0.91 0.38
C LYS A 35 15.74 -0.50 0.91
N ALA A 36 15.58 -0.66 2.22
CA ALA A 36 15.19 -1.93 2.83
C ALA A 36 13.81 -2.42 2.36
N TYR A 37 12.92 -1.50 1.95
CA TYR A 37 11.61 -1.83 1.35
C TYR A 37 11.63 -1.93 -0.18
N GLY A 38 12.82 -1.95 -0.79
CA GLY A 38 12.99 -2.13 -2.23
C GLY A 38 12.77 -0.86 -3.06
N ALA A 39 12.81 0.33 -2.44
CA ALA A 39 12.63 1.59 -3.17
C ALA A 39 13.77 1.86 -4.16
N LYS A 40 13.41 2.34 -5.36
CA LYS A 40 14.38 2.73 -6.40
C LYS A 40 15.03 4.07 -6.08
N SER A 41 14.25 5.00 -5.54
CA SER A 41 14.73 6.34 -5.15
C SER A 41 14.07 6.80 -3.85
N CYS A 42 14.64 7.84 -3.25
CA CYS A 42 14.09 8.49 -2.06
C CYS A 42 13.78 9.95 -2.36
N GLY A 43 12.53 10.37 -2.19
CA GLY A 43 12.09 11.76 -2.37
C GLY A 43 12.12 12.55 -1.06
N TYR A 44 12.79 13.70 -1.05
CA TYR A 44 12.96 14.58 0.13
C TYR A 44 12.04 15.82 0.13
N GLY A 45 10.89 15.78 -0.56
CA GLY A 45 9.96 16.90 -0.69
C GLY A 45 9.15 17.24 0.58
N TYR A 46 7.92 17.73 0.44
CA TYR A 46 7.02 18.12 1.56
C TYR A 46 6.79 17.03 2.64
N ILE A 47 7.06 15.77 2.32
CA ILE A 47 7.03 14.66 3.28
C ILE A 47 8.18 14.77 4.31
N HIS A 48 9.34 15.33 3.92
CA HIS A 48 10.52 15.46 4.77
C HIS A 48 10.33 16.44 5.92
N SER A 49 9.56 17.51 5.72
CA SER A 49 9.18 18.41 6.81
C SER A 49 8.28 17.73 7.86
N LYS A 50 7.67 16.59 7.52
CA LYS A 50 6.93 15.71 8.45
C LYS A 50 7.81 14.61 9.06
N GLY A 51 9.13 14.64 8.80
CA GLY A 51 10.09 13.66 9.30
C GLY A 51 10.05 12.31 8.57
N TYR A 52 9.55 12.26 7.34
CA TYR A 52 9.53 11.06 6.50
C TYR A 52 10.13 11.35 5.12
N VAL A 53 10.56 10.34 4.38
CA VAL A 53 10.99 10.44 2.99
C VAL A 53 10.10 9.55 2.13
N SER A 54 9.84 9.96 0.89
CA SER A 54 9.11 9.14 -0.07
C SER A 54 9.97 7.97 -0.52
N CYS A 55 9.43 6.77 -0.46
CA CYS A 55 10.08 5.54 -0.91
C CYS A 55 9.58 5.17 -2.30
N ASP A 56 10.02 5.93 -3.31
CA ASP A 56 9.47 5.83 -4.66
C ASP A 56 9.87 4.49 -5.32
N GLY A 57 8.88 3.81 -5.87
CA GLY A 57 9.04 2.48 -6.46
C GLY A 57 9.32 1.37 -5.44
N ALA A 58 8.95 1.56 -4.17
CA ALA A 58 8.98 0.48 -3.18
C ALA A 58 8.07 -0.68 -3.61
N THR A 59 8.59 -1.92 -3.49
CA THR A 59 7.89 -3.14 -3.94
C THR A 59 7.55 -4.08 -2.79
N ALA A 60 8.17 -3.89 -1.62
CA ALA A 60 7.99 -4.77 -0.46
C ALA A 60 6.69 -4.52 0.33
N ILE A 61 5.91 -3.49 -0.04
CA ILE A 61 4.64 -3.08 0.58
C ILE A 61 3.66 -2.75 -0.55
N ARG A 62 2.63 -3.59 -0.70
CA ARG A 62 1.65 -3.49 -1.79
C ARG A 62 0.23 -3.28 -1.28
N SER A 63 0.04 -3.24 0.04
CA SER A 63 -1.26 -3.06 0.67
C SER A 63 -1.15 -2.39 2.03
N CYS A 64 -2.27 -1.90 2.56
CA CYS A 64 -2.34 -1.48 3.96
C CYS A 64 -1.99 -2.61 4.92
N SER A 65 -2.38 -3.84 4.60
CA SER A 65 -2.08 -5.02 5.40
C SER A 65 -0.56 -5.25 5.50
N ASP A 66 0.18 -5.10 4.39
CA ASP A 66 1.64 -5.17 4.39
C ASP A 66 2.25 -4.06 5.24
N CYS A 67 1.71 -2.84 5.13
CA CYS A 67 2.14 -1.69 5.92
C CYS A 67 1.99 -1.96 7.42
N GLN A 68 0.82 -2.43 7.84
CA GLN A 68 0.51 -2.73 9.23
C GLN A 68 1.36 -3.89 9.78
N ARG A 69 1.64 -4.92 8.97
CA ARG A 69 2.58 -6.00 9.34
C ARG A 69 3.99 -5.50 9.62
N ARG A 70 4.35 -4.32 9.10
CA ARG A 70 5.63 -3.63 9.36
C ARG A 70 5.52 -2.56 10.43
N LEU A 71 4.46 -2.60 11.25
CA LEU A 71 4.16 -1.63 12.30
C LEU A 71 4.00 -0.19 11.77
N GLY A 72 3.71 -0.05 10.47
CA GLY A 72 3.42 1.22 9.83
C GLY A 72 1.98 1.67 10.04
N ARG A 73 1.76 2.97 9.88
CA ARG A 73 0.42 3.58 9.85
C ARG A 73 -0.06 3.64 8.40
N CYS A 74 -1.16 2.96 8.10
CA CYS A 74 -1.79 3.05 6.79
C CYS A 74 -2.95 4.05 6.80
N ARG A 75 -3.05 4.85 5.74
CA ARG A 75 -4.20 5.70 5.45
C ARG A 75 -4.75 5.31 4.08
N SER A 76 -5.92 4.67 4.07
CA SER A 76 -6.61 4.32 2.84
C SER A 76 -7.56 5.44 2.44
N GLY A 77 -7.52 5.84 1.17
CA GLY A 77 -8.37 6.86 0.56
C GLY A 77 -8.38 6.69 -0.95
N ALA A 78 -8.43 7.78 -1.73
CA ALA A 78 -8.27 7.71 -3.18
C ALA A 78 -6.89 7.14 -3.59
N ILE A 79 -5.90 7.32 -2.72
CA ILE A 79 -4.56 6.73 -2.79
C ILE A 79 -4.29 6.09 -1.44
N THR A 80 -3.61 4.94 -1.43
CA THR A 80 -3.19 4.31 -0.17
C THR A 80 -1.82 4.84 0.23
N GLU A 81 -1.72 5.39 1.43
CA GLU A 81 -0.47 5.90 1.98
C GLU A 81 -0.01 5.03 3.15
N CYS A 82 1.28 4.67 3.18
CA CYS A 82 1.89 3.88 4.23
C CYS A 82 3.07 4.62 4.85
N TYR A 83 3.00 4.92 6.15
CA TYR A 83 4.04 5.62 6.90
C TYR A 83 4.72 4.65 7.88
N ILE A 84 6.02 4.37 7.70
CA ILE A 84 6.78 3.42 8.51
C ILE A 84 7.93 4.11 9.26
N GLY A 85 8.00 3.84 10.56
CA GLY A 85 9.04 4.32 11.46
C GLY A 85 8.64 5.50 12.33
#